data_AF-A0ABD3RTJ7-F1
#
_entry.id   AF-A0ABD3RTJ7-F1
#
_cell.length_a   1.000
_cell.length_b   1.000
_cell.length_c   1.000
_cell.angle_alpha   90.00
_cell.angle_beta   90.00
_cell.angle_gamma   90.00
#
_symmetry.space_group_name_H-M   'P 1'
#
loop_
_entity.id
_entity.type
_entity.pdbx_description
1 polymer ?
#
loop_
_entity_poly.entity_id
_entity_poly.type
_entity_poly.pdbx_seq_one_letter_code
_entity_poly.pdbx_strand_id
1 'polypeptide(L)'
;MYNAFISSIDKGTSIRIMPINSMPAAPYLVPGAILLGDALNMRHVITGGGMTAALNDVSFLCNILKHLNLDDTSAVTKKTDYFYKYRKVNDHDGPYN
;
A
#
# COMPACT_ATOMS: atom_id res chain seq x y z
N MET A 1 29.91 5.71 -23.51
CA MET A 1 28.68 5.93 -22.72
C MET A 1 28.18 4.67 -22.00
N TYR A 2 28.57 3.45 -22.39
CA TYR A 2 28.08 2.19 -21.78
C TYR A 2 29.02 1.52 -20.76
N ASN A 3 30.19 2.12 -20.49
CA ASN A 3 31.24 1.48 -19.70
C ASN A 3 30.79 1.09 -18.28
N ALA A 4 29.94 1.90 -17.64
CA ALA A 4 29.40 1.60 -16.32
C ALA A 4 28.43 0.40 -16.32
N PHE A 5 27.60 0.29 -17.36
CA PHE A 5 26.66 -0.82 -17.52
C PHE A 5 27.41 -2.14 -17.79
N ILE A 6 28.31 -2.14 -18.77
CA ILE A 6 29.12 -3.32 -19.13
C ILE A 6 29.97 -3.76 -17.92
N SER A 7 30.65 -2.82 -17.26
CA SER A 7 31.45 -3.12 -16.05
C SER A 7 30.62 -3.74 -14.91
N SER A 8 29.34 -3.38 -14.78
CA SER A 8 28.47 -3.94 -13.73
C SER A 8 28.04 -5.38 -14.04
N ILE A 9 27.91 -5.74 -15.32
CA ILE A 9 27.66 -7.12 -15.75
C ILE A 9 28.93 -7.96 -15.52
N ASP A 10 30.09 -7.46 -15.95
CA ASP A 10 31.36 -8.18 -15.86
C ASP A 10 31.83 -8.41 -14.42
N LYS A 11 31.49 -7.50 -13.50
CA LYS A 11 31.75 -7.65 -12.05
C LYS A 11 31.03 -8.85 -11.42
N GLY A 12 30.09 -9.47 -12.12
CA GLY A 12 29.42 -10.70 -11.67
C GLY A 12 28.48 -10.48 -10.47
N THR A 13 28.04 -9.26 -10.21
CA THR A 13 26.99 -9.01 -9.21
C THR A 13 25.70 -9.70 -9.62
N SER A 14 25.07 -10.43 -8.69
CA SER A 14 23.80 -11.11 -8.94
C SER A 14 22.72 -10.12 -9.38
N ILE A 15 22.17 -10.35 -10.58
CA ILE A 15 21.01 -9.62 -11.09
C ILE A 15 19.79 -10.09 -10.31
N ARG A 16 19.21 -9.20 -9.50
CA ARG A 16 17.99 -9.51 -8.75
C ARG A 16 16.77 -9.35 -9.65
N ILE A 17 15.95 -10.38 -9.70
CA ILE A 17 14.63 -10.36 -10.33
C ILE A 17 13.60 -10.14 -9.23
N MET A 18 12.71 -9.18 -9.42
CA MET A 18 11.54 -8.98 -8.57
C MET A 18 10.27 -9.23 -9.37
N PRO A 19 9.33 -10.05 -8.86
CA PRO A 19 8.04 -10.23 -9.51
C PRO A 19 7.24 -8.92 -9.45
N ILE A 20 6.50 -8.64 -10.52
CA ILE A 20 5.56 -7.53 -10.59
C ILE A 20 4.15 -8.10 -10.53
N ASN A 21 3.41 -7.74 -9.50
CA ASN A 21 2.03 -8.18 -9.28
C ASN A 21 1.07 -6.99 -9.31
N SER A 22 -0.20 -7.29 -9.58
CA SER A 22 -1.33 -6.36 -9.41
C SER A 22 -2.35 -7.04 -8.52
N MET A 23 -2.78 -6.36 -7.45
CA MET A 23 -3.75 -6.86 -6.48
C MET A 23 -4.71 -5.72 -6.12
N PRO A 24 -5.98 -5.76 -6.56
CA PRO A 24 -6.93 -4.70 -6.26
C PRO A 24 -7.30 -4.68 -4.78
N ALA A 25 -7.64 -3.50 -4.26
CA ALA A 25 -8.09 -3.33 -2.89
C ALA A 25 -9.44 -4.03 -2.65
N ALA A 26 -9.42 -5.13 -1.91
CA ALA A 26 -10.61 -5.87 -1.47
C ALA A 26 -10.55 -6.16 0.05
N PRO A 27 -10.57 -5.12 0.91
CA PRO A 27 -10.44 -5.31 2.35
C PRO A 27 -11.62 -6.09 2.92
N TYR A 28 -11.31 -7.07 3.77
CA TYR A 28 -12.29 -7.72 4.64
C TYR A 28 -12.17 -7.14 6.05
N LEU A 29 -13.30 -6.73 6.64
CA LEU A 29 -13.31 -6.11 7.96
C LEU A 29 -13.15 -7.18 9.04
N VAL A 30 -11.98 -7.23 9.66
CA VAL A 30 -11.69 -8.08 10.82
C VAL A 30 -11.56 -7.18 12.05
N PRO A 31 -12.39 -7.35 13.10
CA PRO A 31 -12.26 -6.58 14.33
C PRO A 31 -10.84 -6.70 14.92
N GLY A 32 -10.22 -5.56 15.21
CA GLY A 32 -8.86 -5.51 15.77
C GLY A 32 -7.72 -5.67 14.75
N ALA A 33 -8.00 -5.80 13.46
CA ALA A 33 -6.97 -5.88 12.42
C ALA A 33 -7.19 -4.87 11.29
N ILE A 34 -6.09 -4.37 10.73
CA ILE A 34 -6.08 -3.42 9.60
C ILE A 34 -5.03 -3.90 8.59
N LEU A 35 -5.39 -3.85 7.30
CA LEU A 35 -4.52 -4.18 6.18
C LEU A 35 -4.09 -2.89 5.48
N LEU A 36 -2.81 -2.76 5.14
CA LEU A 36 -2.22 -1.54 4.57
C LEU A 36 -1.17 -1.87 3.50
N GLY A 37 -0.83 -0.86 2.68
CA GLY A 37 0.24 -0.94 1.68
C GLY A 37 0.01 -2.03 0.64
N ASP A 38 1.09 -2.68 0.21
CA ASP A 38 1.05 -3.77 -0.78
C ASP A 38 0.23 -4.98 -0.29
N ALA A 39 0.07 -5.18 1.02
CA ALA A 39 -0.79 -6.24 1.53
C ALA A 39 -2.28 -5.95 1.27
N LEU A 40 -2.66 -4.68 1.09
CA LEU A 40 -4.03 -4.26 0.79
C LEU A 40 -4.24 -4.00 -0.71
N ASN A 41 -3.28 -3.35 -1.37
CA ASN A 41 -3.39 -2.95 -2.77
C ASN A 41 -1.98 -2.90 -3.39
N MET A 42 -1.61 -3.94 -4.16
CA MET A 42 -0.37 -3.95 -4.95
C MET A 42 -0.63 -3.34 -6.32
N ARG A 43 0.24 -2.43 -6.75
CA ARG A 43 0.16 -1.78 -8.07
C ARG A 43 1.41 -2.05 -8.89
N HIS A 44 1.30 -1.83 -10.20
CA HIS A 44 2.43 -1.95 -11.12
C HIS A 44 3.54 -0.93 -10.77
N VAL A 45 4.79 -1.39 -10.65
CA VAL A 45 5.93 -0.59 -10.20
C VAL A 45 6.43 0.48 -11.18
N ILE A 46 5.82 0.60 -12.37
CA ILE A 46 6.29 1.52 -13.43
C ILE A 46 6.19 2.98 -12.98
N THR A 47 5.17 3.31 -12.19
CA THR A 47 4.95 4.68 -11.69
C THR A 47 5.73 4.99 -10.42
N GLY A 48 6.32 3.98 -9.77
CA GLY A 48 7.00 4.13 -8.48
C GLY A 48 6.11 4.59 -7.31
N GLY A 49 4.78 4.60 -7.47
CA GLY A 49 3.84 5.22 -6.53
C GLY A 49 3.50 4.40 -5.27
N GLY A 50 3.97 3.15 -5.16
CA GLY A 50 3.59 2.23 -4.08
C GLY A 50 3.93 2.76 -2.68
N MET A 51 5.15 3.26 -2.49
CA MET A 51 5.57 3.85 -1.21
C MET A 51 4.78 5.11 -0.85
N THR A 52 4.51 5.97 -1.83
CA THR A 52 3.71 7.19 -1.62
C THR A 52 2.29 6.85 -1.19
N ALA A 53 1.68 5.85 -1.82
CA ALA A 53 0.35 5.38 -1.43
C ALA A 53 0.35 4.84 0.01
N ALA A 54 1.32 3.98 0.36
CA ALA A 54 1.45 3.44 1.71
C ALA A 54 1.66 4.53 2.77
N LEU A 55 2.47 5.55 2.49
CA LEU A 55 2.69 6.67 3.41
C LEU A 55 1.46 7.56 3.58
N ASN A 56 0.70 7.77 2.50
CA ASN A 56 -0.56 8.49 2.56
C ASN A 56 -1.57 7.76 3.46
N ASP A 57 -1.68 6.44 3.28
CA ASP A 57 -2.54 5.58 4.12
C ASP A 57 -2.18 5.69 5.60
N VAL A 58 -0.88 5.59 5.92
CA VAL A 58 -0.38 5.69 7.30
C VAL A 58 -0.71 7.07 7.89
N SER A 59 -0.46 8.15 7.15
CA SER A 59 -0.76 9.51 7.61
C SER A 59 -2.25 9.68 7.96
N PHE A 60 -3.13 9.22 7.08
CA PHE A 60 -4.57 9.30 7.29
C PHE A 60 -5.03 8.40 8.44
N LEU A 61 -4.52 7.17 8.52
CA LEU A 61 -4.84 6.24 9.60
C LEU A 61 -4.39 6.78 10.96
N CYS A 62 -3.17 7.31 11.07
CA CYS A 62 -2.68 7.93 12.29
C CYS A 62 -3.59 9.07 12.76
N ASN A 63 -4.09 9.89 11.83
CA ASN A 63 -5.01 10.98 12.16
C ASN A 63 -6.33 10.45 12.73
N ILE A 64 -6.88 9.36 12.17
CA ILE A 64 -8.13 8.76 12.65
C ILE A 64 -7.95 8.09 14.03
N LEU A 65 -6.81 7.44 14.26
CA LEU A 65 -6.56 6.69 15.49
C LEU A 65 -6.12 7.57 16.67
N LYS A 66 -5.57 8.77 16.41
CA LYS A 66 -4.98 9.66 17.44
C LYS A 66 -5.87 9.95 18.65
N HIS A 67 -7.19 10.00 18.45
CA HIS A 67 -8.17 10.34 19.49
C HIS A 67 -9.11 9.17 19.82
N LEU A 68 -8.72 7.94 19.45
CA LEU A 68 -9.56 6.77 19.61
C LEU A 68 -9.09 5.95 20.82
N ASN A 69 -10.03 5.49 21.65
CA ASN A 69 -9.74 4.46 22.63
C ASN A 69 -9.62 3.11 21.91
N LEU A 70 -8.43 2.51 21.93
CA LEU A 70 -8.17 1.25 21.24
C LEU A 70 -8.82 0.04 21.92
N ASP A 71 -9.21 0.17 23.20
CA ASP A 71 -9.95 -0.87 23.93
C ASP A 71 -11.43 -0.93 23.48
N ASP A 72 -11.94 0.14 22.88
CA ASP A 72 -13.28 0.18 22.30
C ASP A 72 -13.27 -0.45 20.89
N THR A 73 -13.35 -1.77 20.86
CA THR A 73 -13.37 -2.56 19.62
C THR A 73 -14.47 -2.14 18.64
N SER A 74 -15.61 -1.63 19.12
CA SER A 74 -16.71 -1.14 18.28
C SER A 74 -16.33 0.17 17.60
N ALA A 75 -15.77 1.11 18.36
CA ALA A 75 -15.28 2.38 17.81
C ALA A 75 -14.12 2.18 16.82
N VAL A 76 -13.16 1.31 17.16
CA VAL A 76 -12.07 0.90 16.25
C VAL A 76 -12.60 0.32 14.96
N THR A 77 -13.52 -0.66 15.04
CA THR A 77 -14.09 -1.31 13.86
C THR A 77 -14.81 -0.30 12.94
N LYS A 78 -15.58 0.63 13.52
CA LYS A 78 -16.24 1.70 12.75
C LYS A 78 -15.25 2.65 12.07
N LYS A 79 -14.15 2.99 12.75
CA LYS A 79 -13.10 3.85 12.17
C LYS A 79 -12.31 3.15 11.08
N THR A 80 -12.04 1.86 11.23
CA THR A 80 -11.40 1.02 10.21
C THR A 80 -12.28 0.88 8.95
N ASP A 81 -13.59 0.65 9.12
CA ASP A 81 -14.54 0.62 7.99
C ASP A 81 -14.59 1.99 7.27
N TYR A 82 -14.60 3.09 8.04
CA TYR A 82 -14.50 4.44 7.48
C TYR A 82 -13.20 4.64 6.68
N PHE A 83 -12.06 4.17 7.20
CA PHE A 83 -10.78 4.23 6.51
C PHE A 83 -10.82 3.54 5.14
N TYR A 84 -11.33 2.31 5.07
CA TYR A 84 -11.42 1.57 3.80
C TYR A 84 -12.39 2.22 2.81
N LYS A 85 -13.52 2.76 3.27
CA LYS A 85 -14.48 3.49 2.43
C LYS A 85 -13.88 4.77 1.87
N TYR A 86 -13.21 5.56 2.72
CA TYR A 86 -12.53 6.79 2.28
C TYR A 86 -11.45 6.47 1.24
N ARG A 87 -10.65 5.43 1.48
CA ARG A 87 -9.63 5.00 0.52
C ARG A 87 -10.23 4.61 -0.82
N LYS A 88 -11.30 3.81 -0.84
CA LYS A 88 -11.98 3.39 -2.09
C LYS A 88 -12.48 4.57 -2.92
N VAL A 89 -12.96 5.65 -2.28
CA VAL A 89 -13.43 6.86 -2.98
C VAL A 89 -12.27 7.64 -3.60
N ASN A 90 -11.11 7.65 -2.94
CA ASN A 90 -9.92 8.37 -3.39
C ASN A 90 -8.93 7.49 -4.17
N ASP A 91 -9.24 6.20 -4.34
CA ASP A 91 -8.45 5.30 -5.16
C ASP A 91 -8.80 5.57 -6.63
N HIS A 92 -7.85 6.13 -7.38
CA HIS A 92 -8.04 6.44 -8.79
C HIS A 92 -8.04 5.18 -9.69
N ASP A 93 -7.84 3.98 -9.12
CA ASP A 93 -7.68 2.71 -9.81
C ASP A 93 -8.95 1.82 -9.75
N GLY A 94 -10.13 2.41 -9.85
CA GLY A 94 -11.35 1.63 -10.12
C GLY A 94 -11.22 0.87 -11.46
N PRO A 95 -11.91 -0.27 -11.65
CA PRO A 95 -11.81 -1.08 -12.88
C PRO A 95 -12.32 -0.37 -14.16
N TYR A 96 -12.64 0.92 -14.08
CA TYR A 96 -13.15 1.77 -15.15
C TYR A 96 -12.51 3.16 -15.09
N ASN A 97 -11.19 3.22 -15.20
CA ASN A 97 -10.44 4.39 -15.66
C ASN A 97 -9.44 3.95 -16.72
#